data_AF-A0A831LTA0-F1
#
_entry.id   AF-A0A831LTA0-F1
#
_cell.length_a   1.000
_cell.length_b   1.000
_cell.length_c   1.000
_cell.angle_alpha   90.00
_cell.angle_beta   90.00
_cell.angle_gamma   90.00
#
_symmetry.space_group_name_H-M   'P 1'
#
loop_
_entity.id
_entity.type
_entity.pdbx_description
1 polymer ?
#
loop_
_entity_poly.entity_id
_entity_poly.type
_entity_poly.pdbx_seq_one_letter_code
_entity_poly.pdbx_strand_id
1 'polypeptide(L)'
;MEKLTPRERELVAIGASLASNCVPCITYHIAKARKLGLSEAEIDEAVTLADKVRQVPAQAVLDAAQRSTPVEQTGGCGCGGNDK
;
A
#
# COMPACT_ATOMS: atom_id res chain seq x y z
N MET A 1 3.10 2.98 -27.30
CA MET A 1 3.80 3.47 -26.09
C MET A 1 5.21 3.94 -26.48
N GLU A 2 5.32 5.11 -27.11
CA GLU A 2 6.60 5.63 -27.63
C GLU A 2 7.25 6.70 -26.74
N LYS A 3 6.51 7.27 -25.80
CA LYS A 3 6.96 8.41 -24.99
C LYS A 3 7.76 8.03 -23.75
N LEU A 4 7.56 6.83 -23.22
CA LEU A 4 8.26 6.35 -22.02
C LEU A 4 9.40 5.42 -22.41
N THR A 5 10.57 5.70 -21.86
CA THR A 5 11.74 4.83 -21.88
C THR A 5 11.42 3.48 -21.23
N PRO A 6 12.19 2.41 -21.53
CA PRO A 6 12.03 1.13 -20.85
C PRO A 6 12.08 1.25 -19.32
N ARG A 7 12.94 2.11 -18.77
CA ARG A 7 13.09 2.33 -17.32
C ARG A 7 11.82 2.94 -16.72
N GLU A 8 11.30 4.01 -17.34
CA GLU A 8 10.05 4.66 -16.90
C GLU A 8 8.86 3.70 -16.97
N ARG A 9 8.79 2.86 -18.01
CA ARG A 9 7.73 1.85 -18.13
C ARG A 9 7.78 0.83 -17.00
N GLU A 10 8.96 0.40 -16.57
CA GLU A 10 9.05 -0.52 -15.44
C GLU A 10 8.69 0.14 -14.11
N LEU A 11 9.00 1.42 -13.89
CA LEU A 11 8.52 2.15 -12.71
C LEU A 11 6.99 2.23 -12.67
N VAL A 12 6.36 2.53 -13.81
CA VAL A 12 4.89 2.52 -13.94
C VAL A 12 4.33 1.12 -13.70
N ALA A 13 4.98 0.09 -14.23
CA ALA A 13 4.54 -1.30 -14.05
C ALA A 13 4.69 -1.79 -12.60
N ILE A 14 5.75 -1.40 -11.89
CA ILE A 14 5.93 -1.63 -10.45
C ILE A 14 4.76 -1.00 -9.68
N GLY A 15 4.48 0.28 -9.95
CA GLY A 15 3.37 0.99 -9.30
C GLY A 15 2.01 0.33 -9.54
N ALA A 16 1.71 -0.02 -10.79
CA ALA A 16 0.47 -0.70 -11.16
C ALA A 16 0.36 -2.11 -10.54
N SER A 17 1.47 -2.85 -10.48
CA SER A 17 1.52 -4.19 -9.88
C SER A 17 1.18 -4.14 -8.40
N LEU A 18 1.74 -3.17 -7.67
CA LEU A 18 1.47 -3.01 -6.25
C LEU A 18 0.03 -2.52 -6.02
N ALA A 19 -0.43 -1.52 -6.77
CA ALA A 19 -1.79 -0.97 -6.65
C ALA A 19 -2.88 -2.03 -6.90
N SER A 20 -2.63 -3.00 -7.79
CA SER A 20 -3.53 -4.11 -8.10
C SER A 20 -3.35 -5.34 -7.20
N ASN A 21 -2.45 -5.29 -6.20
CA ASN A 21 -2.07 -6.41 -5.35
C ASN A 21 -1.59 -7.66 -6.14
N CYS A 22 -1.00 -7.49 -7.33
CA CYS A 22 -0.52 -8.61 -8.16
C CYS A 22 0.89 -9.07 -7.73
N VAL A 23 0.95 -10.07 -6.85
CA VAL A 23 2.21 -10.68 -6.35
C VAL A 23 3.16 -11.17 -7.45
N PRO A 24 2.73 -11.95 -8.46
CA PRO A 24 3.65 -12.36 -9.53
C PRO A 24 4.10 -11.18 -10.39
N CYS A 25 3.27 -10.15 -10.57
CA CYS A 25 3.63 -8.97 -11.35
C CYS A 25 4.73 -8.16 -10.64
N ILE A 26 4.58 -7.86 -9.34
CA ILE A 26 5.54 -7.01 -8.62
C ILE A 26 6.92 -7.66 -8.56
N THR A 27 7.00 -8.98 -8.36
CA THR A 27 8.27 -9.71 -8.36
C THR A 27 8.94 -9.71 -9.74
N TYR A 28 8.17 -9.91 -10.81
CA TYR A 28 8.66 -9.84 -12.19
C TYR A 28 9.18 -8.44 -12.55
N HIS A 29 8.40 -7.40 -12.28
CA HIS A 29 8.73 -6.04 -12.69
C HIS A 29 9.91 -5.46 -11.89
N ILE A 30 10.05 -5.79 -10.60
CA ILE A 30 11.25 -5.44 -9.83
C ILE A 30 12.50 -6.10 -10.43
N ALA A 31 12.45 -7.40 -10.74
CA ALA A 31 13.58 -8.10 -11.35
C ALA A 31 13.95 -7.52 -12.73
N LYS A 32 12.96 -7.11 -13.52
CA LYS A 32 13.16 -6.48 -14.82
C LYS A 32 13.70 -5.05 -14.70
N ALA A 33 13.24 -4.27 -13.73
CA ALA A 33 13.76 -2.93 -13.45
C ALA A 33 15.27 -2.97 -13.13
N ARG A 34 15.71 -3.91 -12.29
CA ARG A 34 17.14 -4.15 -11.99
C ARG A 34 17.94 -4.44 -13.26
N LYS A 35 17.42 -5.29 -14.15
CA LYS A 35 18.07 -5.61 -15.44
C LYS A 35 18.17 -4.41 -16.38
N LEU A 36 17.30 -3.42 -16.24
CA LEU A 36 17.35 -2.15 -16.98
C LEU A 36 18.22 -1.08 -16.31
N GLY A 37 18.91 -1.43 -15.21
CA GLY A 37 19.84 -0.53 -14.53
C GLY A 37 19.19 0.50 -13.62
N LEU A 38 17.94 0.28 -13.19
CA LEU A 38 17.38 1.08 -12.10
C LEU A 38 18.09 0.75 -10.79
N SER A 39 18.39 1.78 -10.02
CA SER A 39 18.93 1.66 -8.68
C SER A 39 17.88 1.13 -7.70
N GLU A 40 18.32 0.48 -6.63
CA GLU A 40 17.42 0.07 -5.55
C GLU A 40 16.67 1.27 -4.94
N ALA A 41 17.28 2.46 -4.92
CA ALA A 41 16.63 3.68 -4.45
C ALA A 41 15.44 4.10 -5.33
N GLU A 42 15.58 4.08 -6.65
CA GLU A 42 14.46 4.37 -7.57
C GLU A 42 13.33 3.34 -7.44
N ILE A 43 13.69 2.06 -7.25
CA ILE A 43 12.71 0.97 -7.06
C ILE A 43 11.98 1.15 -5.72
N ASP A 44 12.71 1.41 -4.64
CA ASP A 44 12.15 1.61 -3.30
C ASP A 44 11.24 2.83 -3.23
N GLU A 45 11.62 3.93 -3.89
CA GLU A 45 10.78 5.12 -3.99
C GLU A 45 9.46 4.82 -4.70
N ALA A 46 9.50 4.10 -5.83
CA ALA A 46 8.29 3.71 -6.56
C ALA A 46 7.40 2.75 -5.77
N VAL A 47 7.98 1.78 -5.06
CA VAL A 47 7.25 0.85 -4.18
C VAL A 47 6.60 1.62 -3.03
N THR A 48 7.35 2.48 -2.35
CA THR A 48 6.86 3.28 -1.22
C THR A 48 5.73 4.22 -1.65
N LEU A 49 5.87 4.90 -2.78
CA LEU A 49 4.83 5.77 -3.32
C LEU A 49 3.57 4.98 -3.69
N ALA A 50 3.74 3.83 -4.36
CA ALA A 50 2.63 2.99 -4.74
C ALA A 50 1.90 2.39 -3.53
N ASP A 51 2.61 2.04 -2.45
CA ASP A 51 1.98 1.53 -1.24
C ASP A 51 1.11 2.61 -0.59
N LYS A 52 1.62 3.84 -0.45
CA LYS A 52 0.84 4.97 0.07
C LYS A 52 -0.48 5.16 -0.68
N VAL A 53 -0.46 5.07 -2.02
CA VAL A 53 -1.67 5.16 -2.84
C VAL A 53 -2.59 3.96 -2.62
N ARG A 54 -2.04 2.74 -2.55
CA ARG A 54 -2.78 1.49 -2.34
C ARG A 54 -3.49 1.44 -1.00
N GLN A 55 -2.93 2.07 0.05
CA GLN A 55 -3.55 2.10 1.38
C GLN A 55 -4.85 2.90 1.41
N VAL A 56 -5.03 3.92 0.57
CA VAL A 56 -6.24 4.75 0.56
C VAL A 56 -7.52 3.94 0.34
N PRO A 57 -7.68 3.17 -0.76
CA PRO A 57 -8.86 2.33 -0.94
C PRO A 57 -8.93 1.19 0.08
N ALA A 58 -7.79 0.64 0.54
CA ALA A 58 -7.77 -0.41 1.56
C ALA A 58 -8.37 0.08 2.88
N GLN A 59 -7.99 1.29 3.33
CA GLN A 59 -8.53 1.91 4.53
C GLN A 59 -10.02 2.23 4.37
N ALA A 60 -10.44 2.75 3.20
CA ALA A 60 -11.84 3.04 2.95
C ALA A 60 -12.74 1.78 3.06
N VAL A 61 -12.26 0.64 2.56
CA VAL A 61 -12.96 -0.66 2.68
C VAL A 61 -13.02 -1.12 4.13
N LEU A 62 -11.92 -0.99 4.88
CA LEU A 62 -11.88 -1.32 6.31
C LEU A 62 -12.86 -0.46 7.11
N ASP A 63 -12.87 0.85 6.89
CA ASP A 63 -13.78 1.77 7.58
C ASP A 63 -15.26 1.43 7.26
N ALA A 64 -15.56 1.06 6.01
CA ALA A 64 -16.90 0.64 5.61
C ALA A 64 -17.32 -0.67 6.31
N ALA A 65 -16.40 -1.63 6.42
CA ALA A 65 -16.64 -2.87 7.15
C ALA A 65 -16.90 -2.60 8.64
N GLN A 66 -16.06 -1.78 9.28
CA GLN A 66 -16.21 -1.40 10.69
C GLN A 66 -17.52 -0.67 10.99
N ARG A 67 -17.97 0.21 10.09
CA ARG A 67 -19.31 0.84 10.22
C ARG A 67 -20.45 -0.16 10.10
N SER A 68 -20.23 -1.29 9.43
CA SER A 68 -21.25 -2.31 9.17
C SER A 68 -21.26 -3.43 10.22
N THR A 69 -20.16 -3.59 10.96
CA THR A 69 -20.07 -4.49 12.10
C THR A 69 -20.21 -3.68 13.39
N PRO A 70 -21.32 -3.76 14.15
CA PRO A 70 -21.38 -3.13 15.45
C PRO A 70 -20.33 -3.79 16.36
N VAL A 71 -19.18 -3.15 16.49
CA VAL A 71 -18.31 -3.39 17.64
C VAL A 71 -19.07 -2.74 18.80
N GLU A 72 -19.64 -3.56 19.69
CA GLU A 72 -20.06 -3.09 21.00
C GLU A 72 -18.92 -2.25 21.57
N GLN A 73 -19.18 -0.96 21.74
CA GLN A 73 -18.39 -0.16 22.66
C GLN A 73 -18.61 -0.81 24.03
N THR A 74 -17.68 -1.67 24.42
CA THR A 74 -17.54 -2.07 25.81
C THR A 74 -17.14 -0.81 26.55
N GLY A 75 -18.17 -0.09 27.01
CA GLY A 75 -18.05 0.98 27.97
C GLY A 75 -17.25 0.43 29.15
N GLY A 76 -16.01 0.91 29.27
CA GLY A 76 -15.22 0.71 30.46
C GLY A 76 -15.93 1.39 31.62
N CYS A 77 -16.73 0.60 32.36
CA CYS A 77 -17.06 0.89 33.74
C CYS A 77 -15.78 0.72 34.56
N GLY A 78 -15.34 1.79 35.20
CA GLY A 78 -14.20 1.81 36.10
C GLY A 78 -14.35 2.91 37.12
N CYS A 79 -15.42 2.84 37.91
CA CYS A 79 -15.50 3.56 39.18
C CYS A 79 -14.33 3.13 40.09
N GLY A 80 -13.60 4.11 40.59
CA GLY A 80 -12.49 3.90 41.51
C GLY A 80 -12.14 5.20 42.23
N GLY A 81 -13.04 5.66 43.10
CA GLY A 81 -12.72 6.69 44.07
C GLY A 81 -11.79 6.16 45.15
N ASN A 82 -10.88 7.01 45.62
CA ASN A 82 -10.76 7.35 47.04
C ASN A 82 -9.75 8.49 47.20
N ASP A 83 -10.28 9.71 47.35
CA ASP A 83 -9.57 10.81 48.00
C ASP A 83 -9.79 10.69 49.52
N LYS A 84 -8.95 9.90 50.19
CA LYS A 84 -8.63 10.03 51.62
C LYS A 84 -7.25 9.46 51.91
#